data_AF-A0A3B1DG63-F1
#
_entry.id   AF-A0A3B1DG63-F1
#
_cell.length_a   1.000
_cell.length_b   1.000
_cell.length_c   1.000
_cell.angle_alpha   90.00
_cell.angle_beta   90.00
_cell.angle_gamma   90.00
#
_symmetry.space_group_name_H-M   'P 1'
#
loop_
_entity.id
_entity.type
_entity.pdbx_description
1 polymer ?
#
loop_
_entity_poly.entity_id
_entity_poly.type
_entity_poly.pdbx_seq_one_letter_code
_entity_poly.pdbx_strand_id
1 'polypeptide(L)'
;MPDTNIDHLTLHEKFNQLEHLSRDLIQHLEKGFLPKAHKLSLLLKDKEHEEEVKDITVRNQVHVLLDSERYTDQLYRKIAAYCESIDRSISDIEKNI
;
A
#
# COMPACT_ATOMS: atom_id res chain seq x y z
N MET A 1 -0.84 -17.01 -0.99
CA MET A 1 -1.57 -17.18 0.29
C MET A 1 -2.97 -17.61 -0.06
N PRO A 2 -3.60 -18.54 0.66
CA PRO A 2 -4.92 -19.01 0.29
C PRO A 2 -5.90 -17.83 0.32
N ASP A 3 -6.77 -17.78 -0.69
CA ASP A 3 -7.91 -16.86 -0.78
C ASP A 3 -8.92 -17.21 0.31
N THR A 4 -8.57 -16.95 1.58
CA THR A 4 -9.53 -17.09 2.67
C THR A 4 -10.56 -16.00 2.50
N ASN A 5 -11.80 -16.40 2.18
CA ASN A 5 -12.92 -15.48 2.06
C ASN A 5 -13.03 -14.66 3.35
N ILE A 6 -12.84 -13.34 3.26
CA ILE A 6 -12.87 -12.41 4.39
C ILE A 6 -14.18 -12.56 5.18
N ASP A 7 -15.28 -12.86 4.49
CA ASP A 7 -16.61 -12.97 5.13
C ASP A 7 -16.76 -14.24 6.00
N HIS A 8 -15.88 -15.23 5.87
CA HIS A 8 -15.88 -16.42 6.73
C HIS A 8 -15.03 -16.27 8.01
N LEU A 9 -14.33 -15.15 8.17
CA LEU A 9 -13.51 -14.87 9.34
C LEU A 9 -14.37 -14.32 10.49
N THR A 10 -13.98 -14.66 11.72
CA THR A 10 -14.51 -14.00 12.92
C THR A 10 -14.08 -12.54 12.98
N LEU A 11 -14.80 -11.71 13.76
CA LEU A 11 -14.43 -10.30 13.95
C LEU A 11 -13.00 -10.12 14.49
N HIS A 12 -12.60 -11.00 15.42
CA HIS A 12 -11.25 -11.00 15.98
C HIS A 12 -10.19 -11.34 14.92
N GLU A 13 -10.43 -12.33 14.07
CA GLU A 13 -9.52 -12.67 12.96
C GLU A 13 -9.42 -11.53 11.94
N LYS A 14 -10.55 -10.93 11.55
CA LYS A 14 -10.58 -9.76 10.66
C LYS A 14 -9.74 -8.62 11.21
N PHE A 15 -9.88 -8.31 12.51
CA PHE A 15 -9.13 -7.23 13.14
C PHE A 15 -7.62 -7.51 13.20
N ASN A 16 -7.22 -8.74 13.53
CA ASN A 16 -5.80 -9.12 13.53
C ASN A 16 -5.17 -9.02 12.14
N GLN A 17 -5.90 -9.43 11.09
CA GLN A 17 -5.42 -9.29 9.72
C GLN A 17 -5.33 -7.82 9.28
N LEU A 18 -6.32 -7.00 9.64
CA LEU A 18 -6.30 -5.56 9.41
C LEU A 18 -5.07 -4.91 10.09
N GLU A 19 -4.76 -5.29 11.32
CA GLU A 19 -3.61 -4.79 12.05
C GLU A 19 -2.29 -5.17 11.34
N HIS A 20 -2.14 -6.42 10.93
CA HIS A 20 -0.98 -6.88 10.16
C HIS A 20 -0.81 -6.09 8.86
N LEU A 21 -1.86 -5.98 8.05
CA LEU A 21 -1.83 -5.23 6.81
C LEU A 21 -1.49 -3.75 7.02
N SER A 22 -1.97 -3.16 8.12
CA SER A 22 -1.66 -1.77 8.47
C SER A 22 -0.19 -1.58 8.80
N ARG A 23 0.42 -2.50 9.56
CA ARG A 23 1.87 -2.49 9.83
C ARG A 23 2.67 -2.65 8.54
N ASP A 24 2.26 -3.58 7.67
CA ASP A 24 2.92 -3.81 6.38
C ASP A 24 2.87 -2.57 5.48
N LEU A 25 1.73 -1.88 5.44
CA LEU A 25 1.57 -0.63 4.70
C LEU A 25 2.50 0.46 5.23
N ILE A 26 2.54 0.67 6.55
CA ILE A 26 3.44 1.65 7.18
C ILE A 26 4.89 1.33 6.82
N GLN A 27 5.31 0.07 7.00
CA GLN A 27 6.66 -0.36 6.70
C GLN A 27 7.03 -0.14 5.23
N HIS A 28 6.13 -0.46 4.31
CA HIS A 28 6.35 -0.24 2.87
C HIS A 28 6.44 1.25 2.52
N LEU A 29 5.61 2.10 3.13
CA LEU A 29 5.68 3.54 2.92
C LEU A 29 7.02 4.11 3.40
N GLU A 30 7.44 3.73 4.61
CA GLU A 30 8.67 4.23 5.23
C GLU A 30 9.94 3.74 4.53
N LYS A 31 10.01 2.44 4.21
CA LYS A 31 11.24 1.81 3.70
C LYS A 31 11.26 1.64 2.19
N GLY A 32 10.11 1.69 1.54
CA GLY A 32 9.96 1.46 0.10
C GLY A 32 9.61 2.75 -0.64
N PHE A 33 8.41 3.26 -0.44
CA PHE A 33 7.84 4.33 -1.26
C PHE A 33 8.52 5.69 -1.04
N LEU A 34 8.57 6.18 0.21
CA LEU A 34 9.09 7.52 0.53
C LEU A 34 10.56 7.70 0.11
N PRO A 35 11.47 6.74 0.35
CA PRO A 35 12.85 6.86 -0.11
C PRO A 35 12.98 6.96 -1.64
N LYS A 36 12.17 6.19 -2.39
CA LYS A 36 12.15 6.25 -3.86
C LYS A 36 11.63 7.59 -4.36
N ALA A 37 10.56 8.10 -3.77
CA ALA A 37 9.99 9.41 -4.11
C ALA A 37 11.00 10.54 -3.82
N HIS A 38 11.68 10.47 -2.68
CA HIS A 38 12.71 11.44 -2.32
C HIS A 38 13.88 11.41 -3.30
N LYS A 39 14.37 10.21 -3.65
CA LYS A 39 15.46 10.05 -4.64
C LYS A 39 15.11 10.63 -6.00
N LEU A 40 13.89 10.37 -6.50
CA LEU A 40 13.42 10.97 -7.75
C LEU A 40 13.35 12.50 -7.65
N SER A 41 12.86 13.04 -6.53
CA SER A 41 12.81 14.49 -6.29
C SER A 41 14.20 15.13 -6.33
N LEU A 42 15.21 14.49 -5.75
CA LEU A 42 16.60 14.96 -5.82
C LEU A 42 17.15 14.90 -7.26
N LEU A 43 16.92 13.80 -7.97
CA LEU A 43 17.36 13.64 -9.36
C LEU A 43 16.79 14.71 -10.30
N LEU A 44 15.52 15.08 -10.11
CA LEU A 44 14.88 16.13 -10.92
C LEU A 44 15.47 17.52 -10.68
N LYS A 45 16.04 17.77 -9.48
CA LYS A 45 16.68 19.04 -9.10
C LYS A 45 18.12 19.15 -9.59
N ASP A 46 18.78 18.04 -9.87
CA ASP A 46 20.16 18.00 -10.35
C ASP A 46 20.24 18.52 -11.80
N LYS A 47 21.15 19.48 -12.04
CA LYS A 47 21.34 20.13 -13.35
C LYS A 47 22.67 19.72 -14.03
N GLU A 48 23.48 18.87 -13.42
CA GLU A 48 24.88 18.67 -13.83
C GLU A 48 25.10 17.54 -14.86
N HIS A 49 24.05 16.81 -15.27
CA HIS A 49 24.16 15.65 -16.16
C HIS A 49 23.75 15.96 -17.61
N GLU A 50 24.37 15.27 -18.58
CA GLU A 50 23.92 15.27 -19.98
C GLU A 50 22.43 14.90 -20.09
N GLU A 51 21.65 15.68 -20.84
CA GLU A 51 20.18 15.60 -20.87
C GLU A 51 19.67 14.18 -21.21
N GLU A 52 20.30 13.49 -22.14
CA GLU A 52 19.89 12.14 -22.57
C GLU A 52 20.08 11.07 -21.47
N VAL A 53 21.20 11.12 -20.74
CA VAL A 53 21.48 10.22 -19.61
C VAL A 53 20.52 10.51 -18.45
N LYS A 54 20.19 11.80 -18.25
CA LYS A 54 19.23 12.23 -17.24
C LYS A 54 17.83 11.69 -17.52
N ASP A 55 17.35 11.74 -18.76
CA ASP A 55 16.02 11.25 -19.13
C ASP A 55 15.85 9.74 -18.94
N ILE A 56 16.84 8.94 -19.37
CA ILE A 56 16.82 7.49 -19.15
C ILE A 56 16.79 7.18 -17.65
N THR A 57 17.59 7.91 -16.87
CA THR A 57 17.68 7.71 -15.41
C THR A 57 16.37 8.09 -14.71
N VAL A 58 15.79 9.24 -15.07
CA VAL A 58 14.50 9.71 -14.56
C VAL A 58 13.40 8.69 -14.88
N ARG A 59 13.30 8.23 -16.13
CA ARG A 59 12.33 7.21 -16.55
C ARG A 59 12.45 5.95 -15.70
N ASN A 60 13.66 5.46 -15.48
CA ASN A 60 13.89 4.26 -14.68
C ASN A 60 13.49 4.46 -13.20
N GLN A 61 13.81 5.62 -12.60
CA GLN A 61 13.39 5.92 -11.22
C GLN A 61 11.87 6.08 -11.10
N VAL A 62 11.21 6.67 -12.09
CA VAL A 62 9.74 6.76 -12.16
C VAL A 62 9.13 5.36 -12.19
N HIS A 63 9.64 4.45 -13.02
CA HIS A 63 9.14 3.08 -13.08
C HIS A 63 9.21 2.38 -11.71
N VAL A 64 10.35 2.49 -11.03
CA VAL A 64 10.56 1.89 -9.70
C VAL A 64 9.62 2.48 -8.64
N LEU A 65 9.30 3.78 -8.75
CA LEU A 65 8.35 4.44 -7.87
C LEU A 65 6.91 3.96 -8.14
N LEU A 66 6.51 3.86 -9.41
CA LEU A 66 5.19 3.38 -9.81
C LEU A 66 4.96 1.92 -9.39
N ASP A 67 5.98 1.07 -9.46
CA ASP A 67 5.86 -0.29 -8.95
C ASP A 67 5.66 -0.32 -7.42
N SER A 68 6.29 0.61 -6.70
CA SER A 68 6.07 0.80 -5.27
C SER A 68 4.67 1.29 -4.97
N GLU A 69 4.14 2.21 -5.79
CA GLU A 69 2.78 2.76 -5.69
C GLU A 69 1.73 1.67 -5.89
N ARG A 70 1.90 0.83 -6.91
CA ARG A 70 0.99 -0.31 -7.15
C ARG A 70 0.89 -1.25 -5.96
N TYR A 71 1.99 -1.52 -5.28
CA TYR A 71 1.97 -2.34 -4.06
C TYR A 71 1.25 -1.63 -2.91
N THR A 72 1.45 -0.31 -2.76
CA THR A 72 0.69 0.51 -1.80
C THR A 72 -0.80 0.42 -2.06
N ASP A 73 -1.25 0.58 -3.31
CA ASP A 73 -2.67 0.48 -3.70
C ASP A 73 -3.24 -0.91 -3.38
N GLN A 74 -2.48 -1.99 -3.64
CA GLN A 74 -2.90 -3.35 -3.29
C GLN A 74 -3.12 -3.53 -1.78
N LEU A 75 -2.22 -3.02 -0.94
CA LEU A 75 -2.39 -3.07 0.52
C LEU A 75 -3.57 -2.23 0.98
N TYR A 76 -3.72 -1.02 0.44
CA TYR A 76 -4.83 -0.13 0.75
C TYR A 76 -6.19 -0.76 0.43
N ARG A 77 -6.34 -1.37 -0.76
CA ARG A 77 -7.58 -2.07 -1.14
C ARG A 77 -7.91 -3.24 -0.22
N LYS A 78 -6.91 -4.00 0.21
CA LYS A 78 -7.11 -5.09 1.19
C LYS A 78 -7.58 -4.54 2.53
N ILE A 79 -6.93 -3.50 3.04
CA ILE A 79 -7.31 -2.83 4.28
C ILE A 79 -8.76 -2.34 4.21
N ALA A 80 -9.13 -1.66 3.12
CA ALA A 80 -10.49 -1.17 2.89
C ALA A 80 -11.51 -2.33 2.93
N ALA A 81 -11.23 -3.44 2.24
CA ALA A 81 -12.11 -4.61 2.25
C ALA A 81 -12.29 -5.21 3.66
N TYR A 82 -11.24 -5.25 4.48
CA TYR A 82 -11.35 -5.67 5.88
C TYR A 82 -12.18 -4.70 6.71
N CYS A 83 -11.98 -3.39 6.58
CA CYS A 83 -12.79 -2.37 7.26
C CYS A 83 -14.27 -2.49 6.91
N GLU A 84 -14.60 -2.62 5.62
CA GLU A 84 -15.98 -2.81 5.16
C GLU A 84 -16.60 -4.11 5.68
N SER A 85 -15.86 -5.21 5.70
CA SER A 85 -16.36 -6.49 6.21
C SER A 85 -16.55 -6.48 7.73
N ILE A 86 -15.71 -5.74 8.47
CA ILE A 86 -15.87 -5.51 9.91
C ILE A 86 -17.14 -4.69 10.17
N ASP A 87 -17.35 -3.60 9.43
CA ASP A 87 -18.52 -2.73 9.56
C ASP A 87 -19.83 -3.49 9.31
N ARG A 88 -19.85 -4.35 8.28
CA ARG A 88 -20.97 -5.28 8.04
C ARG A 88 -21.20 -6.22 9.21
N SER A 89 -20.15 -6.86 9.73
CA SER A 89 -20.28 -7.78 10.87
C SER A 89 -20.80 -7.10 12.13
N ILE A 90 -20.40 -5.86 12.41
CA ILE A 90 -20.92 -5.08 13.55
C ILE A 90 -22.39 -4.75 13.33
N SER A 91 -22.74 -4.24 12.15
CA SER A 91 -24.13 -3.92 11.79
C SER A 91 -25.08 -5.12 11.92
N ASP A 92 -24.61 -6.32 11.57
CA ASP A 92 -25.40 -7.55 11.71
C ASP A 92 -25.56 -7.96 13.17
N ILE A 93 -24.56 -7.75 14.03
CA ILE A 93 -24.68 -8.00 15.47
C ILE A 93 -25.73 -7.05 16.08
N GLU A 94 -25.68 -5.75 15.75
CA GLU A 94 -26.61 -4.75 16.27
C GLU A 94 -28.07 -5.03 15.89
N LYS A 95 -28.34 -5.58 14.70
CA LYS A 95 -29.71 -5.94 14.27
C LYS A 95 -30.29 -7.16 14.99
N ASN A 96 -29.44 -7.98 15.62
CA ASN A 96 -29.83 -9.22 16.28
C ASN A 96 -29.89 -9.09 17.81
N ILE A 97 -29.75 -7.88 18.35
CA ILE A 97 -29.91 -7.51 19.76
C ILE A 97 -31.20 -6.69 19.90
#